data_AF-A0A1W9PFE4-F1
#
_entry.id   AF-A0A1W9PFE4-F1
#
_cell.length_a   1.000
_cell.length_b   1.000
_cell.length_c   1.000
_cell.angle_alpha   90.00
_cell.angle_beta   90.00
_cell.angle_gamma   90.00
#
_symmetry.space_group_name_H-M   'P 1'
#
loop_
_entity.id
_entity.type
_entity.pdbx_description
1 polymer ?
#
loop_
_entity_poly.entity_id
_entity_poly.type
_entity_poly.pdbx_seq_one_letter_code
_entity_poly.pdbx_strand_id
1 'polypeptide(L)'
;MVYIGTDSDTRDGVTVYATVLVIYRYGNGGTYFYTLRKEKGNGDMYLRIFKEVEMSLEMANFVKEFLGFKDFEIHLDIGNDGLSSKILPSVIGYVKGMGYKYKIKPWAFAASKIAHRHTK
;
A
#
# COMPACT_ATOMS: atom_id res chain seq x y z
N MET A 1 1.55 7.27 14.88
CA MET A 1 0.69 6.63 13.86
C MET A 1 1.60 5.92 12.88
N VAL A 2 1.17 4.75 12.42
CA VAL A 2 1.90 3.95 11.43
C VAL A 2 1.02 3.80 10.20
N TYR A 3 1.57 4.12 9.03
CA TYR A 3 0.87 4.01 7.75
C TYR A 3 1.63 3.07 6.84
N ILE A 4 0.91 2.18 6.17
CA ILE A 4 1.51 1.18 5.28
C ILE A 4 0.81 1.26 3.93
N GLY A 5 1.54 1.24 2.84
CA GLY A 5 0.95 1.24 1.51
C GLY A 5 1.95 0.76 0.47
N THR A 6 1.43 0.23 -0.63
CA THR A 6 2.21 -0.20 -1.78
C THR A 6 1.66 0.49 -3.01
N ASP A 7 2.55 0.94 -3.88
CA ASP A 7 2.26 1.42 -5.23
C ASP A 7 3.05 0.60 -6.24
N SER A 8 2.61 0.60 -7.50
CA SER A 8 3.34 -0.05 -8.59
C SER A 8 3.45 0.81 -9.84
N ASP A 9 4.60 0.75 -10.52
CA ASP A 9 4.77 1.32 -11.88
C ASP A 9 5.34 0.25 -12.82
N THR A 10 4.90 0.26 -14.08
CA THR A 10 5.33 -0.72 -15.09
C THR A 10 6.08 0.01 -16.21
N ARG A 11 7.33 -0.40 -16.45
CA ARG A 11 8.18 0.13 -17.52
C ARG A 11 8.95 -1.00 -18.18
N ASP A 12 9.01 -0.97 -19.51
CA ASP A 12 9.75 -1.94 -20.32
C ASP A 12 9.45 -3.41 -19.98
N GLY A 13 8.18 -3.72 -19.70
CA GLY A 13 7.75 -5.08 -19.35
C GLY A 13 8.14 -5.52 -17.93
N VAL A 14 8.57 -4.60 -17.07
CA VAL A 14 8.91 -4.86 -15.67
C VAL A 14 8.03 -3.99 -14.78
N THR A 15 7.36 -4.62 -13.82
CA THR A 15 6.60 -3.92 -12.79
C THR A 15 7.44 -3.80 -11.52
N VAL A 16 7.56 -2.58 -10.99
CA VAL A 16 8.24 -2.27 -9.73
C VAL A 16 7.17 -1.96 -8.70
N TYR A 17 7.13 -2.75 -7.63
CA TYR A 17 6.28 -2.52 -6.46
C TYR A 17 7.12 -1.89 -5.36
N ALA A 18 6.65 -0.75 -4.82
CA ALA A 18 7.28 -0.10 -3.68
C ALA A 18 6.35 -0.16 -2.48
N THR A 19 6.71 -0.94 -1.47
CA THR A 19 5.98 -1.00 -0.20
C THR A 19 6.63 -0.07 0.81
N VAL A 20 5.83 0.79 1.43
CA VAL A 20 6.27 1.83 2.34
C VAL A 20 5.68 1.62 3.73
N LEU A 21 6.52 1.79 4.74
CA LEU A 21 6.18 1.90 6.15
C LEU A 21 6.48 3.32 6.62
N VAL A 22 5.46 4.09 6.96
CA VAL A 22 5.59 5.45 7.51
C VAL A 22 5.37 5.41 9.01
N ILE A 23 6.28 6.00 9.77
CA ILE A 23 6.15 6.22 11.22
C ILE A 23 6.02 7.72 11.43
N TYR A 24 4.82 8.16 11.80
CA TYR A 24 4.51 9.56 12.08
C TYR A 24 4.28 9.80 13.57
N ARG A 25 4.96 10.79 14.14
CA ARG A 25 4.79 11.24 15.52
C ARG A 25 4.32 12.69 15.53
N TYR A 26 3.09 12.90 16.02
CA TYR A 26 2.52 14.24 16.09
C TYR A 26 3.45 15.21 16.85
N GLY A 27 3.66 16.39 16.28
CA GLY A 27 4.57 17.41 16.82
C GLY A 27 6.07 17.10 16.74
N ASN A 28 6.46 15.92 16.24
CA ASN A 28 7.87 15.46 16.21
C ASN A 28 8.29 14.95 14.82
N GLY A 29 7.50 15.25 13.78
CA GLY A 29 7.78 14.82 12.41
C GLY A 29 7.48 13.35 12.14
N GLY A 30 8.14 12.79 11.14
CA GLY A 30 7.99 11.39 10.77
C GLY A 30 9.17 10.88 9.97
N THR A 31 9.31 9.57 9.94
CA THR A 31 10.28 8.84 9.11
C THR A 31 9.54 7.80 8.29
N TYR A 32 10.20 7.27 7.26
CA TYR A 32 9.64 6.18 6.47
C TYR A 32 10.74 5.22 6.04
N PHE A 33 10.33 3.98 5.83
CA PHE A 33 11.13 2.91 5.26
C PHE A 33 10.41 2.38 4.03
N TYR A 34 11.16 1.82 3.09
CA TYR A 34 10.56 1.21 1.90
C TYR A 34 11.34 -0.03 1.45
N THR A 35 10.66 -0.90 0.73
CA THR A 35 11.26 -2.02 0.02
C THR A 35 10.76 -2.03 -1.42
N LEU A 36 11.57 -2.58 -2.33
CA LEU A 36 11.27 -2.67 -3.75
C LEU A 36 11.22 -4.14 -4.17
N ARG A 37 10.19 -4.51 -4.92
CA ARG A 37 10.07 -5.82 -5.57
C ARG A 37 9.86 -5.62 -7.06
N LYS A 38 10.68 -6.28 -7.88
CA LYS A 38 10.58 -6.21 -9.34
C LYS A 38 10.05 -7.52 -9.87
N GLU A 39 9.05 -7.45 -10.74
CA GLU A 39 8.46 -8.63 -11.38
C GLU A 39 8.43 -8.42 -12.90
N LYS A 40 8.76 -9.47 -13.66
CA LYS A 40 8.67 -9.45 -15.13
C LYS A 40 7.22 -9.68 -15.56
N GLY A 41 6.81 -8.94 -16.57
CA GLY A 41 5.48 -8.99 -17.17
C GLY A 41 4.66 -7.73 -16.93
N ASN A 42 3.70 -7.51 -17.82
CA ASN A 42 2.63 -6.53 -17.64
C ASN A 42 1.44 -7.27 -17.05
N GLY A 43 1.39 -7.37 -15.72
CA GLY A 43 0.19 -7.87 -15.05
C GLY A 43 -1.00 -6.99 -15.42
N ASP A 44 -2.17 -7.60 -15.62
CA ASP A 44 -3.43 -6.85 -15.73
C ASP A 44 -3.52 -5.86 -14.55
N MET A 45 -4.05 -4.66 -14.79
CA MET A 45 -4.25 -3.63 -13.77
C MET A 45 -4.98 -4.20 -12.55
N TYR A 46 -5.92 -5.13 -12.76
CA TYR A 46 -6.59 -5.87 -11.70
C TYR A 46 -5.62 -6.64 -10.80
N LEU A 47 -4.74 -7.45 -11.41
CA LEU A 47 -3.75 -8.23 -10.69
C LEU A 47 -2.75 -7.35 -9.95
N ARG A 48 -2.34 -6.23 -10.56
CA ARG A 48 -1.42 -5.26 -9.95
C ARG A 48 -2.01 -4.64 -8.69
N ILE A 49 -3.26 -4.18 -8.74
CA ILE A 49 -3.95 -3.60 -7.57
C ILE A 49 -4.10 -4.65 -6.46
N PHE A 50 -4.45 -5.89 -6.80
CA PHE A 50 -4.50 -6.97 -5.81
C PHE A 50 -3.13 -7.24 -5.19
N LYS A 51 -2.06 -7.20 -5.99
CA LYS A 51 -0.69 -7.39 -5.52
C LYS A 51 -0.24 -6.26 -4.58
N GLU A 52 -0.57 -5.01 -4.89
CA GLU A 52 -0.30 -3.86 -4.01
C GLU A 52 -0.96 -4.04 -2.64
N VAL A 53 -2.22 -4.50 -2.63
CA VAL A 53 -2.97 -4.78 -1.39
C VAL A 53 -2.32 -5.92 -0.62
N GLU A 54 -2.02 -7.04 -1.28
CA GLU A 54 -1.35 -8.20 -0.69
C GLU A 54 -0.02 -7.80 -0.02
N MET A 55 0.85 -7.09 -0.73
CA MET A 55 2.14 -6.65 -0.19
C MET A 55 2.00 -5.66 0.98
N SER A 56 0.97 -4.82 0.95
CA SER A 56 0.65 -3.93 2.08
C SER A 56 0.20 -4.70 3.32
N LEU A 57 -0.58 -5.78 3.12
CA LEU A 57 -1.04 -6.66 4.20
C LEU A 57 0.10 -7.52 4.76
N GLU A 58 1.00 -8.02 3.91
CA GLU A 58 2.22 -8.71 4.32
C GLU A 58 3.08 -7.81 5.23
N MET A 59 3.29 -6.55 4.83
CA MET A 59 4.02 -5.57 5.64
C MET A 59 3.30 -5.27 6.96
N ALA A 60 1.97 -5.19 6.96
CA ALA A 60 1.20 -5.03 8.19
C ALA A 60 1.33 -6.21 9.15
N ASN A 61 1.30 -7.44 8.64
CA ASN A 61 1.56 -8.63 9.45
C ASN A 61 2.98 -8.57 10.04
N PHE A 62 3.98 -8.24 9.22
CA PHE A 62 5.36 -8.09 9.68
C PHE A 62 5.49 -7.04 10.80
N VAL A 63 4.90 -5.86 10.60
CA VAL A 63 4.90 -4.76 11.58
C VAL A 63 4.21 -5.17 12.89
N LYS A 64 3.11 -5.92 12.80
CA LYS A 64 2.37 -6.42 13.95
C LYS A 64 3.17 -7.46 14.74
N GLU A 65 3.71 -8.45 14.05
CA GLU A 65 4.36 -9.63 14.65
C GLU A 65 5.77 -9.34 15.15
N PHE A 66 6.57 -8.62 14.36
CA PHE A 66 8.00 -8.43 14.65
C PHE A 66 8.31 -7.09 15.31
N LEU A 67 7.52 -6.04 15.03
CA LEU A 67 7.75 -4.71 15.61
C LEU A 67 6.78 -4.38 16.75
N GLY A 68 5.76 -5.21 16.98
CA GLY A 68 4.81 -5.06 18.09
C GLY A 68 3.84 -3.88 17.95
N PHE A 69 3.79 -3.21 16.80
CA PHE A 69 2.83 -2.13 16.55
C PHE A 69 1.43 -2.71 16.32
N LYS A 70 0.46 -2.29 17.13
CA LYS A 70 -0.93 -2.78 17.07
C LYS A 70 -1.90 -1.83 16.37
N ASP A 71 -1.50 -0.58 16.17
CA ASP A 71 -2.35 0.46 15.57
C ASP A 71 -1.66 1.05 14.34
N PHE A 72 -2.09 0.60 13.17
CA PHE A 72 -1.64 1.06 11.87
C PHE A 72 -2.80 1.12 10.88
N GLU A 73 -2.64 1.95 9.85
CA GLU A 73 -3.62 2.11 8.78
C GLU A 73 -3.01 1.68 7.44
N ILE A 74 -3.75 0.86 6.71
CA ILE A 74 -3.42 0.51 5.33
C ILE A 74 -3.91 1.63 4.41
N HIS A 75 -2.99 2.27 3.73
CA HIS A 75 -3.22 3.29 2.72
C HIS A 75 -3.34 2.60 1.37
N LEU A 76 -4.55 2.57 0.84
CA LEU A 76 -4.85 2.00 -0.47
C LEU A 76 -4.85 3.11 -1.51
N ASP A 77 -4.02 3.00 -2.54
CA ASP A 77 -3.88 4.01 -3.58
C ASP A 77 -5.01 4.02 -4.63
N ILE A 78 -6.21 3.59 -4.22
CA ILE A 78 -7.38 3.42 -5.08
C ILE A 78 -8.29 4.65 -4.94
N GLY A 79 -8.73 5.20 -6.08
CA GLY A 79 -9.71 6.28 -6.17
C GLY A 79 -11.13 5.76 -6.44
N ASN A 80 -12.13 6.64 -6.27
CA ASN A 80 -13.53 6.31 -6.53
C ASN A 80 -13.91 6.34 -8.02
N ASP A 81 -13.05 6.91 -8.86
CA ASP A 81 -13.31 7.13 -10.28
C ASP A 81 -12.34 6.31 -11.14
N GLY A 82 -12.88 5.54 -12.10
CA GLY A 82 -12.09 4.76 -13.07
C GLY A 82 -12.20 3.24 -12.94
N LEU A 83 -11.34 2.51 -13.65
CA LEU A 83 -11.37 1.04 -13.71
C LEU A 83 -11.11 0.36 -12.34
N SER A 84 -10.36 1.03 -11.46
CA SER A 84 -9.99 0.52 -10.13
C SER A 84 -11.15 0.54 -9.14
N SER A 85 -12.18 1.36 -9.35
CA SER A 85 -13.37 1.43 -8.48
C SER A 85 -14.20 0.14 -8.51
N LYS A 86 -14.16 -0.61 -9.63
CA LYS A 86 -14.84 -1.92 -9.75
C LYS A 86 -14.25 -2.99 -8.82
N ILE A 87 -12.96 -2.86 -8.48
CA ILE A 87 -12.22 -3.81 -7.62
C ILE A 87 -12.34 -3.43 -6.15
N LEU A 88 -12.60 -2.16 -5.89
CA LEU A 88 -12.59 -1.56 -4.58
C LEU A 88 -13.40 -2.36 -3.53
N PRO A 89 -14.61 -2.89 -3.81
CA PRO A 89 -15.35 -3.69 -2.83
C PRO A 89 -14.60 -4.96 -2.40
N SER A 90 -13.97 -5.67 -3.35
CA SER A 90 -13.22 -6.90 -3.09
C SER A 90 -11.98 -6.64 -2.23
N VAL A 91 -11.23 -5.59 -2.58
CA VAL A 91 -10.04 -5.17 -1.84
C VAL A 91 -10.38 -4.70 -0.42
N ILE A 92 -11.42 -3.87 -0.28
CA ILE A 92 -11.90 -3.44 1.04
C ILE A 92 -12.36 -4.64 1.87
N GLY A 93 -13.08 -5.58 1.26
CA GLY A 93 -13.50 -6.82 1.91
C GLY A 93 -12.32 -7.62 2.44
N TYR A 94 -11.25 -7.75 1.64
CA TYR A 94 -10.05 -8.45 2.04
C TYR A 94 -9.34 -7.77 3.22
N VAL A 95 -9.08 -6.46 3.14
CA VAL A 95 -8.40 -5.71 4.22
C VAL A 95 -9.21 -5.75 5.52
N LYS A 96 -10.54 -5.61 5.43
CA LYS A 96 -11.44 -5.76 6.60
C LYS A 96 -11.42 -7.18 7.17
N GLY A 97 -11.42 -8.20 6.31
CA GLY A 97 -11.34 -9.60 6.71
C GLY A 97 -10.07 -9.94 7.50
N MET A 98 -8.97 -9.24 7.21
CA MET A 98 -7.71 -9.32 7.96
C MET A 98 -7.73 -8.54 9.28
N GLY A 99 -8.79 -7.77 9.56
CA GLY A 99 -8.94 -6.99 10.79
C GLY A 99 -8.16 -5.68 10.80
N TYR A 100 -7.77 -5.14 9.65
CA TYR A 100 -6.98 -3.91 9.55
C TYR A 100 -7.80 -2.66 9.23
N LYS A 101 -7.39 -1.54 9.83
CA LYS A 101 -7.90 -0.20 9.45
C LYS A 101 -7.36 0.17 8.09
N TYR A 102 -8.15 0.89 7.31
CA TYR A 102 -7.73 1.35 5.98
C TYR A 102 -8.20 2.77 5.69
N LYS A 103 -7.48 3.42 4.77
CA LYS A 103 -7.84 4.69 4.13
C LYS A 103 -7.68 4.52 2.63
N ILE A 104 -8.54 5.20 1.87
CA ILE A 104 -8.47 5.32 0.41
C ILE A 104 -8.20 6.77 0.02
N LYS A 105 -7.89 7.06 -1.24
CA LYS A 105 -7.76 8.45 -1.72
C LYS A 105 -9.05 9.24 -1.43
N PRO A 106 -8.96 10.52 -1.00
CA PRO A 106 -7.73 11.32 -0.83
C PRO A 106 -7.02 11.14 0.51
N TRP A 107 -7.58 10.37 1.44
CA TRP A 107 -7.08 10.23 2.82
C TRP A 107 -5.86 9.33 2.95
N ALA A 108 -5.59 8.47 1.96
CA ALA A 108 -4.45 7.56 1.90
C ALA A 108 -3.10 8.23 1.53
N PHE A 109 -2.97 9.56 1.60
CA PHE A 109 -1.85 10.28 0.97
C PHE A 109 -0.44 9.98 1.55
N ALA A 110 -0.32 9.64 2.83
CA ALA A 110 1.00 9.54 3.49
C ALA A 110 1.89 8.45 2.88
N ALA A 111 1.45 7.19 2.89
CA ALA A 111 2.22 6.11 2.27
C ALA A 111 2.13 6.16 0.73
N SER A 112 0.97 6.50 0.15
CA SER A 112 0.79 6.58 -1.31
C SER A 112 1.79 7.51 -1.99
N LYS A 113 1.98 8.74 -1.48
CA LYS A 113 2.91 9.70 -2.10
C LYS A 113 4.36 9.23 -2.03
N ILE A 114 4.73 8.57 -0.95
CA ILE A 114 6.10 8.05 -0.76
C ILE A 114 6.31 6.83 -1.65
N ALA A 115 5.33 5.93 -1.75
CA ALA A 115 5.42 4.74 -2.60
C ALA A 115 5.58 5.15 -4.06
N HIS A 116 4.76 6.09 -4.54
CA HIS A 116 4.83 6.64 -5.88
C HIS A 116 6.17 7.35 -6.21
N ARG A 117 6.88 7.85 -5.19
CA ARG A 117 8.24 8.39 -5.37
C ARG A 117 9.26 7.29 -5.68
N HIS A 118 9.04 6.07 -5.18
CA HIS A 118 9.99 4.96 -5.26
C HIS A 118 9.65 3.92 -6.33
N THR A 119 8.43 3.94 -6.88
CA THR A 119 8.07 3.19 -8.09
C THR A 119 8.59 3.85 -9.36
N LYS A 120 8.83 5.17 -9.31
CA LYS A 120 9.24 5.97 -10.47
C LYS A 120 10.74 6.04 -10.74
#